data_AF-A0AA97AVB8-F1
#
_entry.id   AF-A0AA97AVB8-F1
#
_cell.length_a   1.000
_cell.length_b   1.000
_cell.length_c   1.000
_cell.angle_alpha   90.00
_cell.angle_beta   90.00
_cell.angle_gamma   90.00
#
_symmetry.space_group_name_H-M   'P 1'
#
loop_
_entity.id
_entity.type
_entity.pdbx_description
1 polymer ?
#
loop_
_entity_poly.entity_id
_entity_poly.type
_entity_poly.pdbx_seq_one_letter_code
_entity_poly.pdbx_strand_id
1 'polypeptide(L)'
;MKINGYFLAGSLAWLTAASVVAQPNPNSGHNNDQRSVREVPVRNSNGRNWQNNNSINSENTRNNTADSSTDSSSNTVEEESPTDTTIDNPTETTTDETSNTSNNNEDTSSDVNEENSGSSDNSTISGNEESSVTESSGTTWIINSTNERAPYIYESNSNQQVLVNVQSVESVTVAGKEYTRVSATGIPDYQIEITQEILDALISRPKASTDFVNGYPLVQTGEIVSFGQDIGYRSNSSCGSEAGYGFWPPGPVCPENVDHVGYIPAEPEASTDSCETGLGVQGYWVNGTSIYQWSDGQSVNNTWHTLAPMAEVYDVDICGGHAANGDYHHHFYSNCLAEIAGDTADGHSPIYGYTADGYAIYGPWESTGVLAKSSWAIRDYDDPRSDTGCGVAGQRSCLLVDEYDIDRGVSNTNNTGPTTSGSYTSQSGNEFETPAGFFYEDYYWDESLTARGGEYLDQYNGHTDSERGYHYHLTVTQDNNGQLIPAFPFTFGPRFAGKLDDQTIVNRCSTTVGR
;
A
#
# COMPACT_ATOMS: atom_id res chain seq x y z
N MET A 1 37.77 -6.81 -16.19
CA MET A 1 38.41 -6.28 -14.97
C MET A 1 37.96 -4.84 -14.76
N LYS A 2 36.80 -4.67 -14.14
CA LYS A 2 36.27 -3.49 -13.44
C LYS A 2 35.01 -3.98 -12.72
N ILE A 3 34.64 -3.33 -11.63
CA ILE A 3 33.50 -3.67 -10.78
C ILE A 3 32.67 -2.40 -10.68
N ASN A 4 31.38 -2.48 -10.99
CA ASN A 4 30.44 -1.40 -10.71
C ASN A 4 29.89 -1.59 -9.28
N GLY A 5 29.65 -0.48 -8.59
CA GLY A 5 29.50 -0.48 -7.13
C GLY A 5 28.09 -0.70 -6.65
N TYR A 6 27.93 -1.60 -5.69
CA TYR A 6 26.92 -1.48 -4.64
C TYR A 6 27.54 -0.74 -3.44
N PHE A 7 26.71 -0.22 -2.54
CA PHE A 7 27.11 0.55 -1.36
C PHE A 7 28.15 -0.20 -0.50
N LEU A 8 29.24 0.48 -0.09
CA LEU A 8 30.03 0.09 1.08
C LEU A 8 31.05 1.17 1.51
N ALA A 9 30.86 1.72 2.71
CA ALA A 9 31.81 2.62 3.37
C ALA A 9 32.83 1.88 4.27
N GLY A 10 33.47 0.84 3.72
CA GLY A 10 34.80 0.36 4.13
C GLY A 10 34.99 -0.31 5.51
N SER A 11 35.29 -1.62 5.49
CA SER A 11 36.38 -2.21 6.31
C SER A 11 36.86 -3.55 5.73
N LEU A 12 38.16 -3.87 5.88
CA LEU A 12 38.78 -5.07 5.31
C LEU A 12 39.02 -6.17 6.37
N ALA A 13 38.58 -7.40 6.12
CA ALA A 13 39.23 -8.60 6.66
C ALA A 13 38.94 -9.91 5.87
N TRP A 14 39.97 -10.40 5.15
CA TRP A 14 40.35 -11.82 4.95
C TRP A 14 39.30 -12.95 4.86
N LEU A 15 39.27 -13.64 3.70
CA LEU A 15 38.64 -14.95 3.53
C LEU A 15 39.42 -16.08 4.23
N THR A 16 38.69 -17.02 4.84
CA THR A 16 39.08 -18.45 4.90
C THR A 16 37.86 -19.33 4.63
N ALA A 17 37.91 -20.18 3.62
CA ALA A 17 36.79 -21.05 3.23
C ALA A 17 36.78 -22.38 4.01
N ALA A 18 35.58 -22.87 4.33
CA ALA A 18 35.34 -24.24 4.82
C ALA A 18 34.01 -24.76 4.25
N SER A 19 33.99 -26.01 3.76
CA SER A 19 32.85 -26.54 3.01
C SER A 19 31.89 -27.38 3.86
N VAL A 20 30.60 -27.02 3.79
CA VAL A 20 29.42 -27.90 3.65
C VAL A 20 29.51 -29.32 4.23
N VAL A 21 28.70 -29.58 5.27
CA VAL A 21 27.69 -30.66 5.26
C VAL A 21 26.46 -30.17 6.02
N ALA A 22 25.28 -30.26 5.40
CA ALA A 22 23.99 -30.18 6.09
C ALA A 22 23.18 -31.45 5.82
N GLN A 23 22.42 -31.94 6.81
CA GLN A 23 21.43 -33.00 6.63
C GLN A 23 20.02 -32.44 6.89
N PRO A 24 18.99 -32.87 6.16
CA PRO A 24 17.64 -32.33 6.29
C PRO A 24 16.88 -32.97 7.46
N ASN A 25 15.96 -32.22 8.05
CA ASN A 25 14.78 -32.77 8.72
C ASN A 25 13.62 -31.75 8.66
N PRO A 26 12.36 -32.17 8.46
CA PRO A 26 11.24 -31.24 8.23
C PRO A 26 10.49 -30.89 9.51
N ASN A 27 9.71 -29.81 9.47
CA ASN A 27 8.34 -29.73 10.03
C ASN A 27 7.68 -28.39 9.63
N SER A 28 6.74 -28.44 8.69
CA SER A 28 5.86 -27.31 8.37
C SER A 28 4.70 -27.25 9.38
N GLY A 29 4.75 -26.33 10.33
CA GLY A 29 3.67 -26.12 11.29
C GLY A 29 2.57 -25.22 10.72
N HIS A 30 1.41 -25.79 10.39
CA HIS A 30 0.20 -24.99 10.13
C HIS A 30 -0.28 -24.32 11.44
N ASN A 31 -0.39 -23.00 11.44
CA ASN A 31 -1.33 -22.29 12.31
C ASN A 31 -2.52 -21.88 11.45
N ASN A 32 -3.73 -22.19 11.91
CA ASN A 32 -4.97 -22.06 11.14
C ASN A 32 -6.10 -21.57 12.06
N ASP A 33 -6.15 -20.26 12.32
CA ASP A 33 -7.25 -19.63 13.05
C ASP A 33 -7.38 -18.14 12.69
N GLN A 34 -8.02 -17.86 11.56
CA GLN A 34 -8.84 -16.65 11.35
C GLN A 34 -10.18 -17.12 10.78
N ARG A 35 -11.28 -16.74 11.45
CA ARG A 35 -12.61 -17.23 11.09
C ARG A 35 -13.36 -16.19 10.26
N SER A 36 -13.87 -16.62 9.10
CA SER A 36 -14.82 -15.87 8.29
C SER A 36 -15.94 -15.29 9.16
N VAL A 37 -16.04 -13.96 9.17
CA VAL A 37 -17.22 -13.24 9.66
C VAL A 37 -18.34 -13.47 8.66
N ARG A 38 -19.37 -14.22 9.07
CA ARG A 38 -20.60 -14.35 8.28
C ARG A 38 -21.56 -13.21 8.63
N GLU A 39 -22.10 -12.59 7.59
CA GLU A 39 -23.12 -11.55 7.68
C GLU A 39 -24.36 -12.02 8.48
N VAL A 40 -25.04 -11.06 9.12
CA VAL A 40 -26.27 -11.30 9.89
C VAL A 40 -27.47 -10.67 9.17
N PRO A 41 -28.33 -11.45 8.50
CA PRO A 41 -29.48 -10.90 7.79
C PRO A 41 -30.55 -10.39 8.77
N VAL A 42 -30.87 -9.09 8.68
CA VAL A 42 -31.94 -8.45 9.46
C VAL A 42 -33.29 -9.08 9.13
N ARG A 43 -33.92 -9.75 10.09
CA ARG A 43 -35.28 -10.31 9.94
C ARG A 43 -36.34 -9.38 10.53
N ASN A 44 -37.03 -8.68 9.65
CA ASN A 44 -38.27 -7.97 9.98
C ASN A 44 -39.41 -8.97 10.29
N SER A 45 -40.32 -8.63 11.20
CA SER A 45 -41.25 -9.58 11.80
C SER A 45 -42.56 -9.74 11.02
N ASN A 46 -42.89 -10.96 10.60
CA ASN A 46 -44.27 -11.43 10.42
C ASN A 46 -44.32 -12.97 10.50
N GLY A 47 -45.46 -13.54 10.91
CA GLY A 47 -45.50 -14.94 11.37
C GLY A 47 -46.67 -15.79 10.87
N ARG A 48 -46.63 -17.08 11.26
CA ARG A 48 -47.41 -18.23 10.75
C ARG A 48 -46.90 -18.71 9.37
N ASN A 49 -46.99 -20.01 9.01
CA ASN A 49 -47.68 -21.12 9.67
C ASN A 49 -46.86 -22.44 9.61
N TRP A 50 -47.21 -23.41 10.46
CA TRP A 50 -46.53 -24.71 10.54
C TRP A 50 -47.27 -25.74 9.66
N GLN A 51 -46.57 -26.43 8.75
CA GLN A 51 -47.10 -27.64 8.10
C GLN A 51 -45.97 -28.54 7.56
N ASN A 52 -46.01 -29.82 7.95
CA ASN A 52 -45.08 -30.85 7.49
C ASN A 52 -45.52 -31.41 6.13
N ASN A 53 -44.59 -31.96 5.34
CA ASN A 53 -44.90 -33.15 4.56
C ASN A 53 -43.67 -34.06 4.34
N ASN A 54 -43.92 -35.37 4.16
CA ASN A 54 -42.90 -36.43 4.19
C ASN A 54 -42.53 -36.96 2.80
N SER A 55 -41.25 -37.29 2.61
CA SER A 55 -40.77 -38.48 1.88
C SER A 55 -39.31 -38.74 2.32
N ILE A 56 -38.84 -39.90 2.83
CA ILE A 56 -38.98 -41.31 2.36
C ILE A 56 -38.30 -41.43 0.98
N ASN A 57 -37.24 -42.20 0.73
CA ASN A 57 -36.53 -43.29 1.46
C ASN A 57 -35.04 -43.31 0.98
N SER A 58 -34.08 -44.15 1.39
CA SER A 58 -33.95 -45.24 2.39
C SER A 58 -32.48 -45.67 2.49
N GLU A 59 -32.02 -46.06 3.69
CA GLU A 59 -30.92 -47.02 3.94
C GLU A 59 -29.49 -46.63 3.47
N ASN A 60 -28.40 -47.11 4.08
CA ASN A 60 -28.25 -48.25 4.98
C ASN A 60 -27.29 -48.00 6.18
N THR A 61 -27.38 -48.91 7.15
CA THR A 61 -26.65 -49.04 8.42
C THR A 61 -25.10 -49.14 8.27
N ARG A 62 -24.24 -49.08 9.32
CA ARG A 62 -24.42 -49.59 10.70
C ARG A 62 -23.34 -49.16 11.73
N ASN A 63 -23.75 -49.04 13.00
CA ASN A 63 -23.02 -49.17 14.29
C ASN A 63 -21.75 -48.36 14.62
N ASN A 64 -21.92 -47.44 15.58
CA ASN A 64 -21.32 -47.45 16.93
C ASN A 64 -20.01 -48.21 17.18
N THR A 65 -19.06 -47.53 17.82
CA THR A 65 -18.57 -47.91 19.16
C THR A 65 -18.37 -46.62 19.97
N ALA A 66 -18.54 -46.67 21.29
CA ALA A 66 -18.25 -45.55 22.18
C ALA A 66 -17.05 -45.92 23.06
N ASP A 67 -16.29 -44.93 23.49
CA ASP A 67 -15.54 -45.03 24.74
C ASP A 67 -15.57 -43.68 25.47
N SER A 68 -15.30 -43.72 26.76
CA SER A 68 -15.44 -42.62 27.71
C SER A 68 -14.13 -42.28 28.37
N SER A 69 -13.88 -40.99 28.60
CA SER A 69 -13.16 -40.58 29.82
C SER A 69 -13.68 -39.24 30.32
N THR A 70 -13.86 -39.18 31.64
CA THR A 70 -14.16 -37.97 32.39
C THR A 70 -12.87 -37.40 32.95
N ASP A 71 -12.74 -36.08 32.97
CA ASP A 71 -12.37 -35.43 34.22
C ASP A 71 -13.07 -34.07 34.35
N SER A 72 -13.22 -33.60 35.58
CA SER A 72 -13.93 -32.36 35.91
C SER A 72 -13.39 -31.77 37.21
N SER A 73 -12.81 -30.56 37.12
CA SER A 73 -12.50 -29.74 38.30
C SER A 73 -12.90 -28.30 38.05
N SER A 74 -13.88 -27.84 38.84
CA SER A 74 -14.40 -26.47 38.87
C SER A 74 -13.81 -25.71 40.06
N ASN A 75 -13.71 -24.37 39.97
CA ASN A 75 -13.70 -23.53 41.16
C ASN A 75 -14.16 -22.08 40.90
N THR A 76 -14.57 -21.40 41.98
CA THR A 76 -15.41 -20.18 41.99
C THR A 76 -15.32 -19.49 43.37
N VAL A 77 -15.74 -18.23 43.60
CA VAL A 77 -16.47 -17.30 42.69
C VAL A 77 -15.53 -16.23 42.10
N GLU A 78 -15.44 -14.94 42.44
CA GLU A 78 -16.11 -14.01 43.40
C GLU A 78 -16.29 -12.62 42.73
N GLU A 79 -17.39 -11.92 43.02
CA GLU A 79 -17.67 -10.54 42.59
C GLU A 79 -17.15 -9.54 43.64
N GLU A 80 -16.72 -8.34 43.24
CA GLU A 80 -17.06 -7.10 43.97
C GLU A 80 -17.28 -5.92 43.02
N SER A 81 -18.20 -5.03 43.40
CA SER A 81 -18.38 -3.69 42.86
C SER A 81 -18.38 -2.71 44.04
N PRO A 82 -17.94 -1.45 43.85
CA PRO A 82 -18.34 -0.35 44.73
C PRO A 82 -19.27 0.63 43.99
N THR A 83 -20.31 1.09 44.69
CA THR A 83 -21.29 2.07 44.20
C THR A 83 -21.15 3.43 44.88
N ASP A 84 -21.30 4.50 44.09
CA ASP A 84 -21.94 5.79 44.44
C ASP A 84 -21.50 6.57 45.68
N THR A 85 -21.12 7.86 45.50
CA THR A 85 -21.81 8.95 46.22
C THR A 85 -21.59 10.35 45.58
N THR A 86 -22.61 10.81 44.84
CA THR A 86 -23.24 12.15 44.93
C THR A 86 -22.43 13.48 44.92
N ILE A 87 -22.91 14.42 44.07
CA ILE A 87 -23.01 15.90 44.31
C ILE A 87 -21.65 16.66 44.30
N ASP A 88 -21.46 17.75 43.54
CA ASP A 88 -22.29 18.96 43.44
C ASP A 88 -22.19 19.72 42.09
N ASN A 89 -22.99 20.78 41.89
CA ASN A 89 -23.00 21.62 40.68
C ASN A 89 -23.13 23.13 41.01
N PRO A 90 -22.20 23.96 40.51
CA PRO A 90 -22.51 25.33 40.09
C PRO A 90 -22.16 25.52 38.60
N THR A 91 -23.13 25.84 37.73
CA THR A 91 -23.78 27.16 37.56
C THR A 91 -22.85 28.24 36.98
N GLU A 92 -23.34 28.91 35.94
CA GLU A 92 -22.69 29.98 35.18
C GLU A 92 -22.21 31.15 36.04
N THR A 93 -21.18 31.86 35.58
CA THR A 93 -21.06 33.31 35.84
C THR A 93 -20.42 33.98 34.62
N THR A 94 -21.03 35.06 34.15
CA THR A 94 -20.65 35.80 32.94
C THR A 94 -19.78 37.02 33.24
N THR A 95 -18.74 37.19 32.45
CA THR A 95 -18.07 38.47 32.11
C THR A 95 -17.56 38.28 30.68
N ASP A 96 -18.07 38.91 29.62
CA ASP A 96 -18.53 40.29 29.43
C ASP A 96 -17.38 41.31 29.52
N GLU A 97 -16.59 41.38 28.45
CA GLU A 97 -15.99 42.64 28.00
C GLU A 97 -16.41 42.90 26.55
N THR A 98 -16.63 44.18 26.25
CA THR A 98 -17.35 44.65 25.06
C THR A 98 -16.45 45.35 24.04
N SER A 99 -17.02 45.56 22.85
CA SER A 99 -16.58 46.47 21.78
C SER A 99 -15.59 45.89 20.76
N ASN A 100 -15.59 46.32 19.48
CA ASN A 100 -16.41 47.39 18.89
C ASN A 100 -16.88 47.09 17.45
N THR A 101 -18.04 47.61 17.08
CA THR A 101 -18.64 47.41 15.75
C THR A 101 -18.07 48.34 14.68
N SER A 102 -17.85 47.80 13.48
CA SER A 102 -17.76 48.56 12.22
C SER A 102 -18.39 47.76 11.08
N ASN A 103 -19.65 48.04 10.74
CA ASN A 103 -20.21 47.62 9.45
C ASN A 103 -19.63 48.50 8.34
N ASN A 104 -19.49 47.96 7.14
CA ASN A 104 -19.90 48.64 5.91
C ASN A 104 -20.10 47.60 4.81
N ASN A 105 -21.32 47.53 4.26
CA ASN A 105 -21.54 46.96 2.94
C ASN A 105 -21.18 48.05 1.93
N GLU A 106 -20.59 47.67 0.80
CA GLU A 106 -20.84 48.40 -0.44
C GLU A 106 -20.96 47.39 -1.60
N ASP A 107 -21.97 47.62 -2.44
CA ASP A 107 -22.39 46.77 -3.54
C ASP A 107 -22.17 47.56 -4.83
N THR A 108 -21.56 46.96 -5.86
CA THR A 108 -21.54 47.56 -7.20
C THR A 108 -21.25 46.52 -8.28
N SER A 109 -22.13 46.48 -9.28
CA SER A 109 -21.96 45.74 -10.54
C SER A 109 -21.59 46.69 -11.68
N SER A 110 -20.73 46.25 -12.61
CA SER A 110 -20.68 46.80 -13.98
C SER A 110 -20.02 45.85 -15.00
N ASP A 111 -20.88 45.11 -15.69
CA ASP A 111 -20.84 44.66 -17.10
C ASP A 111 -19.60 44.92 -18.01
N VAL A 112 -19.31 43.85 -18.79
CA VAL A 112 -19.04 43.84 -20.26
C VAL A 112 -17.71 44.41 -20.81
N ASN A 113 -16.93 43.53 -21.43
CA ASN A 113 -16.67 43.57 -22.88
C ASN A 113 -16.22 42.21 -23.44
N GLU A 114 -16.78 41.83 -24.59
CA GLU A 114 -16.22 40.81 -25.47
C GLU A 114 -15.15 41.45 -26.38
N GLU A 115 -14.13 40.71 -26.80
CA GLU A 115 -13.56 40.94 -28.13
C GLU A 115 -13.09 39.62 -28.76
N ASN A 116 -13.30 39.48 -30.07
CA ASN A 116 -13.18 38.24 -30.84
C ASN A 116 -12.13 38.40 -31.95
N SER A 117 -11.17 37.47 -32.02
CA SER A 117 -10.21 37.41 -33.12
C SER A 117 -9.79 35.97 -33.44
N GLY A 118 -10.66 35.22 -34.12
CA GLY A 118 -10.25 33.97 -34.77
C GLY A 118 -9.32 34.22 -35.98
N SER A 119 -8.30 33.39 -36.16
CA SER A 119 -7.58 33.25 -37.43
C SER A 119 -7.41 31.77 -37.76
N SER A 120 -8.08 31.33 -38.81
CA SER A 120 -7.88 30.00 -39.39
C SER A 120 -6.59 29.98 -40.22
N ASP A 121 -5.77 28.95 -40.06
CA ASP A 121 -4.80 28.58 -41.09
C ASP A 121 -4.82 27.07 -41.33
N ASN A 122 -4.57 26.65 -42.58
CA ASN A 122 -4.82 25.29 -43.05
C ASN A 122 -3.61 24.75 -43.82
N SER A 123 -2.90 23.78 -43.23
CA SER A 123 -1.81 23.05 -43.90
C SER A 123 -2.01 21.53 -43.78
N THR A 124 -2.55 20.92 -44.82
CA THR A 124 -2.59 19.47 -44.98
C THR A 124 -1.20 18.93 -45.35
N ILE A 125 -0.76 17.83 -44.71
CA ILE A 125 0.21 16.86 -45.29
C ILE A 125 0.00 15.49 -44.64
N SER A 126 0.29 14.43 -45.37
CA SER A 126 -0.05 13.05 -45.00
C SER A 126 0.82 12.47 -43.88
N GLY A 127 0.16 11.97 -42.84
CA GLY A 127 0.01 10.53 -42.62
C GLY A 127 1.28 9.68 -42.44
N ASN A 128 1.43 9.16 -41.22
CA ASN A 128 2.03 7.87 -40.93
C ASN A 128 1.02 7.10 -40.04
N GLU A 129 1.07 5.76 -40.00
CA GLU A 129 0.22 4.98 -39.10
C GLU A 129 0.82 4.97 -37.68
N GLU A 130 0.02 5.31 -36.68
CA GLU A 130 0.37 5.36 -35.26
C GLU A 130 -0.80 4.79 -34.45
N SER A 131 -0.50 4.06 -33.37
CA SER A 131 -1.52 3.30 -32.62
C SER A 131 -2.60 4.21 -32.04
N SER A 132 -3.85 3.73 -32.09
CA SER A 132 -5.00 4.48 -31.58
C SER A 132 -5.05 4.49 -30.06
N VAL A 133 -4.24 5.35 -29.44
CA VAL A 133 -4.52 5.86 -28.09
C VAL A 133 -5.90 6.49 -28.15
N THR A 134 -6.85 5.90 -27.42
CA THR A 134 -8.22 6.40 -27.38
C THR A 134 -8.30 7.43 -26.26
N GLU A 135 -8.41 8.71 -26.62
CA GLU A 135 -8.68 9.77 -25.64
C GLU A 135 -9.98 9.46 -24.90
N SER A 136 -9.84 8.96 -23.66
CA SER A 136 -10.96 8.68 -22.77
C SER A 136 -11.56 10.00 -22.29
N SER A 137 -12.87 10.15 -22.48
CA SER A 137 -13.57 11.40 -22.18
C SER A 137 -13.79 11.61 -20.66
N GLY A 138 -12.85 12.29 -20.01
CA GLY A 138 -13.16 13.12 -18.84
C GLY A 138 -13.20 12.43 -17.47
N THR A 139 -12.52 11.30 -17.27
CA THR A 139 -12.33 10.68 -15.95
C THR A 139 -10.87 10.32 -15.71
N THR A 140 -10.37 10.57 -14.49
CA THR A 140 -9.02 10.14 -14.04
C THR A 140 -8.82 8.63 -14.07
N TRP A 141 -9.90 7.86 -13.98
CA TRP A 141 -9.89 6.40 -13.93
C TRP A 141 -9.77 5.77 -15.33
N ILE A 142 -9.02 4.67 -15.40
CA ILE A 142 -8.81 3.88 -16.61
C ILE A 142 -9.93 2.85 -16.71
N ILE A 143 -11.01 3.23 -17.41
CA ILE A 143 -12.25 2.46 -17.47
C ILE A 143 -12.23 1.50 -18.67
N ASN A 144 -12.35 0.20 -18.40
CA ASN A 144 -12.50 -0.86 -19.40
C ASN A 144 -13.93 -0.86 -20.00
N SER A 145 -14.18 0.09 -20.90
CA SER A 145 -15.46 0.18 -21.62
C SER A 145 -15.64 -0.91 -22.69
N THR A 146 -14.56 -1.62 -23.06
CA THR A 146 -14.51 -2.60 -24.15
C THR A 146 -14.83 -4.04 -23.72
N ASN A 147 -14.77 -4.33 -22.42
CA ASN A 147 -14.75 -5.68 -21.83
C ASN A 147 -13.49 -6.48 -22.22
N GLU A 148 -12.34 -5.80 -22.28
CA GLU A 148 -11.02 -6.39 -22.46
C GLU A 148 -10.63 -7.27 -21.26
N ARG A 149 -9.77 -8.27 -21.49
CA ARG A 149 -9.49 -9.34 -20.53
C ARG A 149 -8.01 -9.71 -20.50
N ALA A 150 -7.51 -10.01 -19.29
CA ALA A 150 -6.11 -10.30 -19.02
C ALA A 150 -5.68 -11.58 -19.76
N PRO A 151 -4.66 -11.56 -20.65
CA PRO A 151 -4.35 -12.72 -21.48
C PRO A 151 -3.99 -14.00 -20.70
N TYR A 152 -3.44 -13.85 -19.49
CA TYR A 152 -2.86 -14.93 -18.69
C TYR A 152 -3.52 -15.14 -17.30
N ILE A 153 -4.54 -14.34 -16.93
CA ILE A 153 -5.26 -14.44 -15.65
C ILE A 153 -6.72 -14.81 -15.92
N TYR A 154 -7.24 -15.83 -15.23
CA TYR A 154 -8.55 -16.43 -15.47
C TYR A 154 -9.43 -16.43 -14.22
N GLU A 155 -10.74 -16.31 -14.42
CA GLU A 155 -11.74 -16.33 -13.35
C GLU A 155 -11.71 -17.69 -12.62
N SER A 156 -11.70 -17.70 -11.28
CA SER A 156 -11.45 -18.92 -10.49
C SER A 156 -12.46 -20.05 -10.79
N ASN A 157 -11.97 -21.21 -11.24
CA ASN A 157 -12.75 -22.37 -11.76
C ASN A 157 -13.42 -22.17 -13.15
N SER A 158 -12.97 -21.19 -13.93
CA SER A 158 -13.46 -20.88 -15.28
C SER A 158 -12.40 -21.12 -16.37
N ASN A 159 -12.82 -21.13 -17.63
CA ASN A 159 -11.93 -21.00 -18.80
C ASN A 159 -12.01 -19.57 -19.40
N GLN A 160 -12.58 -18.62 -18.66
CA GLN A 160 -12.76 -17.23 -19.06
C GLN A 160 -11.69 -16.37 -18.38
N GLN A 161 -10.98 -15.56 -19.16
CA GLN A 161 -9.97 -14.62 -18.68
C GLN A 161 -10.61 -13.50 -17.83
N VAL A 162 -9.95 -12.99 -16.80
CA VAL A 162 -10.49 -11.91 -15.93
C VAL A 162 -10.59 -10.60 -16.71
N LEU A 163 -11.58 -9.75 -16.43
CA LEU A 163 -11.64 -8.39 -16.99
C LEU A 163 -10.48 -7.53 -16.44
N VAL A 164 -9.88 -6.69 -17.29
CA VAL A 164 -8.84 -5.75 -16.84
C VAL A 164 -9.42 -4.43 -16.33
N ASN A 165 -8.63 -3.72 -15.54
CA ASN A 165 -8.81 -2.35 -15.07
C ASN A 165 -10.15 -2.11 -14.35
N VAL A 166 -10.67 -0.87 -14.38
CA VAL A 166 -11.92 -0.47 -13.72
C VAL A 166 -13.13 -0.80 -14.62
N GLN A 167 -14.16 -1.47 -14.11
CA GLN A 167 -15.40 -1.75 -14.87
C GLN A 167 -16.46 -0.66 -14.71
N SER A 168 -16.56 0.01 -13.55
CA SER A 168 -17.41 1.20 -13.41
C SER A 168 -16.90 2.20 -12.36
N VAL A 169 -17.24 3.46 -12.59
CA VAL A 169 -17.07 4.59 -11.67
C VAL A 169 -18.40 5.34 -11.61
N GLU A 170 -18.94 5.53 -10.41
CA GLU A 170 -20.30 6.02 -10.19
C GLU A 170 -20.32 7.03 -9.04
N SER A 171 -20.88 8.24 -9.24
CA SER A 171 -21.19 9.15 -8.14
C SER A 171 -22.43 8.65 -7.38
N VAL A 172 -22.32 8.45 -6.08
CA VAL A 172 -23.41 7.91 -5.24
C VAL A 172 -23.53 8.63 -3.89
N THR A 173 -24.74 9.09 -3.58
CA THR A 173 -25.09 9.60 -2.26
C THR A 173 -25.33 8.45 -1.28
N VAL A 174 -24.59 8.39 -0.18
CA VAL A 174 -24.87 7.47 0.95
C VAL A 174 -25.00 8.27 2.24
N ALA A 175 -26.11 8.07 2.97
CA ALA A 175 -26.47 8.80 4.18
C ALA A 175 -26.52 10.35 4.08
N GLY A 176 -26.32 10.92 2.89
CA GLY A 176 -26.24 12.36 2.64
C GLY A 176 -24.84 12.90 2.32
N LYS A 177 -23.81 12.04 2.29
CA LYS A 177 -22.46 12.33 1.79
C LYS A 177 -22.28 11.71 0.39
N GLU A 178 -21.56 12.40 -0.48
CA GLU A 178 -21.28 11.93 -1.85
C GLU A 178 -19.99 11.12 -1.89
N TYR A 179 -20.02 10.02 -2.64
CA TYR A 179 -18.88 9.13 -2.84
C TYR A 179 -18.67 8.86 -4.33
N THR A 180 -17.41 8.75 -4.73
CA THR A 180 -17.02 8.01 -5.94
C THR A 180 -17.01 6.53 -5.60
N ARG A 181 -17.98 5.78 -6.13
CA ARG A 181 -18.02 4.32 -6.06
C ARG A 181 -17.26 3.74 -7.25
N VAL A 182 -16.27 2.89 -6.97
CA VAL A 182 -15.41 2.22 -7.96
C VAL A 182 -15.66 0.72 -7.91
N SER A 183 -15.72 0.07 -9.08
CA SER A 183 -15.83 -1.38 -9.23
C SER A 183 -14.73 -1.88 -10.16
N ALA A 184 -13.86 -2.76 -9.67
CA ALA A 184 -12.72 -3.30 -10.41
C ALA A 184 -12.42 -4.76 -10.00
N THR A 185 -11.72 -5.50 -10.85
CA THR A 185 -11.31 -6.90 -10.61
C THR A 185 -10.05 -7.06 -9.77
N GLY A 186 -9.32 -5.95 -9.54
CA GLY A 186 -7.94 -5.97 -9.03
C GLY A 186 -6.87 -6.31 -10.08
N ILE A 187 -7.24 -6.54 -11.35
CA ILE A 187 -6.31 -7.01 -12.40
C ILE A 187 -6.01 -5.90 -13.42
N PRO A 188 -4.75 -5.46 -13.58
CA PRO A 188 -4.36 -4.45 -14.57
C PRO A 188 -4.17 -5.03 -15.99
N ASP A 189 -4.07 -4.15 -16.99
CA ASP A 189 -3.76 -4.48 -18.39
C ASP A 189 -2.28 -4.28 -18.78
N TYR A 190 -1.38 -4.07 -17.81
CA TYR A 190 0.03 -3.69 -18.01
C TYR A 190 0.69 -4.40 -19.21
N GLN A 191 1.21 -3.61 -20.14
CA GLN A 191 2.09 -4.02 -21.23
C GLN A 191 3.46 -3.41 -20.95
N ILE A 192 4.49 -4.25 -20.87
CA ILE A 192 5.75 -3.89 -20.20
C ILE A 192 6.89 -4.07 -21.19
N GLU A 193 7.50 -2.98 -21.67
CA GLU A 193 8.76 -3.09 -22.43
C GLU A 193 9.90 -3.49 -21.50
N ILE A 194 10.52 -4.63 -21.79
CA ILE A 194 11.70 -5.09 -21.07
C ILE A 194 12.88 -4.19 -21.44
N THR A 195 13.18 -3.22 -20.59
CA THR A 195 14.37 -2.37 -20.72
C THR A 195 15.63 -3.13 -20.31
N GLN A 196 16.81 -2.55 -20.54
CA GLN A 196 18.07 -3.18 -20.11
C GLN A 196 18.17 -3.23 -18.58
N GLU A 197 17.61 -2.23 -17.90
CA GLU A 197 17.57 -2.09 -16.45
C GLU A 197 16.68 -3.18 -15.84
N ILE A 198 15.51 -3.46 -16.44
CA ILE A 198 14.63 -4.58 -16.03
C ILE A 198 15.36 -5.92 -16.23
N LEU A 199 15.99 -6.13 -17.38
CA LEU A 199 16.71 -7.38 -17.66
C LEU A 199 17.91 -7.58 -16.72
N ASP A 200 18.70 -6.53 -16.46
CA ASP A 200 19.83 -6.57 -15.53
C ASP A 200 19.36 -6.79 -14.08
N ALA A 201 18.22 -6.19 -13.67
CA ALA A 201 17.60 -6.44 -12.37
C ALA A 201 17.18 -7.90 -12.22
N LEU A 202 16.48 -8.47 -13.21
CA LEU A 202 16.07 -9.88 -13.23
C LEU A 202 17.27 -10.83 -13.14
N ILE A 203 18.34 -10.57 -13.91
CA ILE A 203 19.55 -11.41 -13.94
C ILE A 203 20.38 -11.28 -12.65
N SER A 204 20.39 -10.11 -12.02
CA SER A 204 21.21 -9.84 -10.82
C SER A 204 20.55 -10.19 -9.48
N ARG A 205 19.29 -10.64 -9.48
CA ARG A 205 18.59 -11.16 -8.28
C ARG A 205 19.48 -12.15 -7.50
N PRO A 206 19.63 -12.02 -6.15
CA PRO A 206 20.51 -12.88 -5.35
C PRO A 206 20.26 -14.38 -5.53
N LYS A 207 19.04 -14.75 -5.88
CA LYS A 207 18.58 -16.12 -6.09
C LYS A 207 18.20 -16.48 -7.53
N ALA A 208 18.58 -15.70 -8.54
CA ALA A 208 18.20 -15.94 -9.95
C ALA A 208 18.32 -17.42 -10.39
N SER A 209 19.38 -18.11 -9.97
CA SER A 209 19.61 -19.54 -10.29
C SER A 209 18.55 -20.53 -9.76
N THR A 210 17.77 -20.14 -8.73
CA THR A 210 16.63 -20.90 -8.19
C THR A 210 15.28 -20.25 -8.50
N ASP A 211 15.25 -18.91 -8.57
CA ASP A 211 14.03 -18.13 -8.79
C ASP A 211 13.41 -18.38 -10.15
N PHE A 212 14.23 -18.58 -11.18
CA PHE A 212 13.75 -18.97 -12.51
C PHE A 212 13.77 -20.50 -12.67
N VAL A 213 12.83 -21.03 -13.46
CA VAL A 213 12.72 -22.47 -13.76
C VAL A 213 14.04 -23.00 -14.34
N ASN A 214 14.65 -22.23 -15.25
CA ASN A 214 15.91 -22.53 -15.93
C ASN A 214 17.15 -21.84 -15.30
N GLY A 215 16.97 -21.04 -14.24
CA GLY A 215 18.02 -20.24 -13.61
C GLY A 215 18.36 -18.92 -14.30
N TYR A 216 17.56 -18.49 -15.28
CA TYR A 216 17.61 -17.20 -15.98
C TYR A 216 16.20 -16.84 -16.51
N PRO A 217 15.87 -15.54 -16.67
CA PRO A 217 14.61 -15.09 -17.25
C PRO A 217 14.47 -15.46 -18.73
N LEU A 218 13.25 -15.63 -19.21
CA LEU A 218 12.92 -16.03 -20.59
C LEU A 218 12.55 -14.84 -21.52
N VAL A 219 13.05 -13.65 -21.21
CA VAL A 219 12.80 -12.41 -21.97
C VAL A 219 14.10 -11.72 -22.43
N GLN A 220 13.99 -10.79 -23.37
CA GLN A 220 15.10 -9.99 -23.89
C GLN A 220 14.75 -8.49 -24.01
N THR A 221 15.78 -7.63 -24.08
CA THR A 221 15.60 -6.18 -24.20
C THR A 221 14.77 -5.79 -25.44
N GLY A 222 13.74 -4.97 -25.27
CA GLY A 222 12.81 -4.55 -26.33
C GLY A 222 11.68 -5.54 -26.63
N GLU A 223 11.47 -6.53 -25.76
CA GLU A 223 10.28 -7.39 -25.78
C GLU A 223 9.14 -6.74 -24.99
N ILE A 224 7.90 -6.80 -25.50
CA ILE A 224 6.70 -6.38 -24.76
C ILE A 224 6.11 -7.61 -24.06
N VAL A 225 5.92 -7.51 -22.75
CA VAL A 225 5.40 -8.57 -21.87
C VAL A 225 4.06 -8.11 -21.30
N SER A 226 2.99 -8.87 -21.51
CA SER A 226 1.70 -8.60 -20.88
C SER A 226 1.65 -9.11 -19.44
N PHE A 227 0.83 -8.47 -18.60
CA PHE A 227 0.57 -8.92 -17.22
C PHE A 227 0.25 -10.43 -17.13
N GLY A 228 1.02 -11.15 -16.29
CA GLY A 228 0.88 -12.60 -16.09
C GLY A 228 1.57 -13.50 -17.13
N GLN A 229 2.28 -12.96 -18.12
CA GLN A 229 3.01 -13.74 -19.13
C GLN A 229 4.20 -14.52 -18.54
N ASP A 230 4.44 -15.76 -18.98
CA ASP A 230 5.59 -16.56 -18.52
C ASP A 230 6.93 -15.93 -18.94
N ILE A 231 7.62 -15.29 -18.00
CA ILE A 231 9.00 -14.79 -18.13
C ILE A 231 10.02 -15.74 -17.49
N GLY A 232 9.63 -16.98 -17.20
CA GLY A 232 10.47 -18.06 -16.73
C GLY A 232 10.57 -18.22 -15.22
N TYR A 233 9.83 -17.46 -14.41
CA TYR A 233 9.88 -17.60 -12.95
C TYR A 233 9.35 -18.96 -12.48
N ARG A 234 9.89 -19.44 -11.37
CA ARG A 234 9.37 -20.56 -10.59
C ARG A 234 8.35 -20.04 -9.58
N SER A 235 7.21 -19.58 -10.09
CA SER A 235 6.11 -19.06 -9.27
C SER A 235 5.64 -20.08 -8.21
N ASN A 236 4.95 -19.60 -7.18
CA ASN A 236 4.46 -20.44 -6.08
C ASN A 236 3.59 -21.62 -6.60
N SER A 237 3.62 -22.74 -5.90
CA SER A 237 2.85 -23.96 -6.25
C SER A 237 1.33 -23.80 -6.25
N SER A 238 0.81 -22.70 -5.70
CA SER A 238 -0.59 -22.26 -5.80
C SER A 238 -0.93 -21.62 -7.15
N CYS A 239 0.07 -21.17 -7.91
CA CYS A 239 -0.10 -20.51 -9.20
C CYS A 239 -0.31 -21.54 -10.31
N GLY A 240 -1.51 -21.58 -10.87
CA GLY A 240 -1.78 -22.31 -12.10
C GLY A 240 -1.38 -21.51 -13.36
N SER A 241 -1.46 -22.16 -14.51
CA SER A 241 -1.44 -21.50 -15.83
C SER A 241 -2.54 -20.45 -15.99
N GLU A 242 -3.64 -20.67 -15.29
CA GLU A 242 -4.83 -19.84 -15.12
C GLU A 242 -4.60 -18.59 -14.26
N ALA A 243 -3.44 -18.48 -13.58
CA ALA A 243 -3.08 -17.37 -12.71
C ALA A 243 -1.66 -16.84 -13.02
N GLY A 244 -1.24 -16.88 -14.29
CA GLY A 244 0.04 -16.31 -14.74
C GLY A 244 1.30 -16.99 -14.17
N TYR A 245 1.28 -18.31 -13.94
CA TYR A 245 2.50 -19.06 -13.59
C TYR A 245 3.62 -18.75 -14.59
N GLY A 246 4.78 -18.33 -14.07
CA GLY A 246 5.93 -17.88 -14.85
C GLY A 246 6.19 -16.37 -14.80
N PHE A 247 5.20 -15.56 -14.41
CA PHE A 247 5.34 -14.11 -14.21
C PHE A 247 5.75 -13.73 -12.77
N TRP A 248 5.27 -14.49 -11.78
CA TRP A 248 5.48 -14.18 -10.35
C TRP A 248 6.75 -14.82 -9.80
N PRO A 249 7.55 -14.11 -8.98
CA PRO A 249 8.67 -14.72 -8.27
C PRO A 249 8.23 -15.84 -7.30
N PRO A 250 9.17 -16.69 -6.82
CA PRO A 250 8.88 -17.63 -5.74
C PRO A 250 8.73 -16.90 -4.40
N GLY A 251 7.51 -16.48 -4.08
CA GLY A 251 7.19 -15.74 -2.85
C GLY A 251 5.73 -15.95 -2.41
N PRO A 252 4.89 -14.89 -2.41
CA PRO A 252 3.53 -14.91 -1.86
C PRO A 252 2.52 -15.67 -2.77
N VAL A 253 1.24 -15.29 -2.74
CA VAL A 253 0.20 -15.94 -3.57
C VAL A 253 0.14 -15.32 -4.97
N CYS A 254 -0.58 -15.99 -5.87
CA CYS A 254 -0.93 -15.41 -7.17
C CYS A 254 -2.14 -14.45 -7.05
N PRO A 255 -2.30 -13.50 -7.98
CA PRO A 255 -3.55 -12.77 -8.13
C PRO A 255 -4.71 -13.72 -8.47
N GLU A 256 -5.88 -13.39 -7.94
CA GLU A 256 -7.17 -13.96 -8.35
C GLU A 256 -8.10 -12.80 -8.79
N ASN A 257 -9.25 -13.09 -9.38
CA ASN A 257 -10.28 -12.05 -9.50
C ASN A 257 -10.90 -11.80 -8.12
N VAL A 258 -10.72 -10.60 -7.58
CA VAL A 258 -11.28 -10.22 -6.26
C VAL A 258 -12.61 -9.48 -6.34
N ASP A 259 -13.06 -9.07 -7.54
CA ASP A 259 -14.34 -8.35 -7.79
C ASP A 259 -14.64 -7.25 -6.74
N HIS A 260 -13.65 -6.40 -6.43
CA HIS A 260 -13.77 -5.45 -5.33
C HIS A 260 -14.64 -4.22 -5.68
N VAL A 261 -15.28 -3.67 -4.65
CA VAL A 261 -16.12 -2.45 -4.74
C VAL A 261 -15.73 -1.52 -3.61
N GLY A 262 -15.27 -0.32 -3.94
CA GLY A 262 -14.88 0.70 -2.97
C GLY A 262 -15.71 1.97 -3.07
N TYR A 263 -15.79 2.70 -1.96
CA TYR A 263 -16.35 4.06 -1.90
C TYR A 263 -15.25 4.99 -1.42
N ILE A 264 -15.08 6.10 -2.13
CA ILE A 264 -14.05 7.10 -1.91
C ILE A 264 -14.78 8.45 -1.75
N PRO A 265 -14.61 9.20 -0.65
CA PRO A 265 -15.31 10.47 -0.43
C PRO A 265 -15.11 11.44 -1.60
N ALA A 266 -16.19 11.98 -2.16
CA ALA A 266 -16.10 12.96 -3.25
C ALA A 266 -15.60 14.33 -2.77
N GLU A 267 -15.84 14.64 -1.49
CA GLU A 267 -15.27 15.79 -0.79
C GLU A 267 -14.54 15.24 0.47
N PRO A 268 -13.21 15.07 0.44
CA PRO A 268 -12.43 14.62 1.60
C PRO A 268 -12.39 15.69 2.70
N GLU A 269 -12.36 15.23 3.95
CA GLU A 269 -12.29 16.08 5.14
C GLU A 269 -11.01 15.79 5.93
N ALA A 270 -10.24 16.81 6.29
CA ALA A 270 -9.08 16.64 7.17
C ALA A 270 -9.48 16.07 8.54
N SER A 271 -8.71 15.10 9.05
CA SER A 271 -8.91 14.51 10.37
C SER A 271 -8.43 15.45 11.48
N THR A 272 -9.15 15.43 12.60
CA THR A 272 -8.73 16.03 13.88
C THR A 272 -8.04 15.03 14.80
N ASP A 273 -8.09 13.74 14.47
CA ASP A 273 -7.69 12.62 15.29
C ASP A 273 -6.63 11.77 14.57
N SER A 274 -5.68 11.21 15.32
CA SER A 274 -4.63 10.35 14.78
C SER A 274 -5.22 9.03 14.25
N CYS A 275 -5.21 8.84 12.94
CA CYS A 275 -5.77 7.66 12.28
C CYS A 275 -4.68 6.80 11.63
N GLU A 276 -4.13 5.84 12.37
CA GLU A 276 -3.10 4.92 11.84
C GLU A 276 -3.64 4.10 10.66
N THR A 277 -2.78 3.89 9.66
CA THR A 277 -3.01 2.96 8.55
C THR A 277 -2.82 1.51 9.02
N GLY A 278 -3.42 0.55 8.31
CA GLY A 278 -3.42 -0.87 8.69
C GLY A 278 -3.13 -1.79 7.50
N LEU A 279 -3.06 -3.11 7.73
CA LEU A 279 -2.80 -4.08 6.66
C LEU A 279 -4.03 -4.31 5.78
N GLY A 280 -3.78 -4.53 4.48
CA GLY A 280 -4.80 -4.70 3.45
C GLY A 280 -4.95 -3.48 2.56
N VAL A 281 -6.06 -3.43 1.82
CA VAL A 281 -6.33 -2.37 0.84
C VAL A 281 -6.74 -1.07 1.51
N GLN A 282 -5.95 -0.02 1.28
CA GLN A 282 -6.10 1.32 1.86
C GLN A 282 -6.61 2.36 0.83
N GLY A 283 -6.82 1.96 -0.42
CA GLY A 283 -7.22 2.81 -1.55
C GLY A 283 -7.12 2.06 -2.88
N TYR A 284 -7.40 2.73 -4.00
CA TYR A 284 -7.22 2.16 -5.35
C TYR A 284 -6.40 3.09 -6.26
N TRP A 285 -5.51 2.50 -7.05
CA TRP A 285 -4.86 3.16 -8.18
C TRP A 285 -5.86 3.38 -9.32
N VAL A 286 -5.56 4.24 -10.30
CA VAL A 286 -6.51 4.63 -11.38
C VAL A 286 -6.94 3.49 -12.31
N ASN A 287 -6.19 2.38 -12.33
CA ASN A 287 -6.58 1.13 -12.99
C ASN A 287 -7.41 0.19 -12.09
N GLY A 288 -7.67 0.52 -10.83
CA GLY A 288 -8.38 -0.37 -9.91
C GLY A 288 -7.53 -1.52 -9.37
N THR A 289 -6.20 -1.40 -9.36
CA THR A 289 -5.37 -2.25 -8.49
C THR A 289 -5.28 -1.64 -7.09
N SER A 290 -5.06 -2.49 -6.09
CA SER A 290 -5.15 -2.10 -4.69
C SER A 290 -3.91 -1.33 -4.21
N ILE A 291 -4.11 -0.35 -3.32
CA ILE A 291 -3.02 0.36 -2.65
C ILE A 291 -2.85 -0.20 -1.25
N TYR A 292 -1.64 -0.67 -0.90
CA TYR A 292 -1.30 -1.09 0.45
C TYR A 292 -0.33 -0.06 1.08
N GLN A 293 -0.37 0.08 2.41
CA GLN A 293 0.54 0.98 3.16
C GLN A 293 1.98 0.43 3.26
N TRP A 294 2.89 1.18 3.88
CA TRP A 294 4.34 0.93 3.93
C TRP A 294 4.82 -0.44 4.47
N SER A 295 4.04 -1.14 5.31
CA SER A 295 4.47 -2.37 6.00
C SER A 295 4.13 -3.67 5.26
N ASP A 296 5.04 -4.65 5.34
CA ASP A 296 4.85 -6.06 4.96
C ASP A 296 4.12 -6.88 6.06
N GLY A 297 3.71 -6.23 7.15
CA GLY A 297 3.14 -6.85 8.34
C GLY A 297 4.13 -7.70 9.15
N GLN A 298 5.42 -7.72 8.78
CA GLN A 298 6.45 -8.46 9.47
C GLN A 298 7.20 -7.58 10.47
N SER A 299 7.86 -8.20 11.43
CA SER A 299 8.66 -7.48 12.43
C SER A 299 9.65 -8.39 13.14
N VAL A 300 10.82 -7.83 13.49
CA VAL A 300 11.73 -8.47 14.44
C VAL A 300 11.24 -8.16 15.86
N ASN A 301 11.07 -9.21 16.67
CA ASN A 301 10.65 -9.15 18.07
C ASN A 301 9.29 -8.45 18.36
N ASN A 302 8.44 -8.20 17.35
CA ASN A 302 7.26 -7.30 17.45
C ASN A 302 7.66 -5.87 17.88
N THR A 303 8.78 -5.35 17.38
CA THR A 303 9.29 -4.01 17.74
C THR A 303 10.05 -3.31 16.62
N TRP A 304 10.57 -4.05 15.63
CA TRP A 304 11.21 -3.49 14.45
C TRP A 304 10.45 -3.94 13.22
N HIS A 305 9.51 -3.10 12.75
CA HIS A 305 8.62 -3.42 11.64
C HIS A 305 9.34 -3.20 10.32
N THR A 306 9.22 -4.17 9.41
CA THR A 306 9.84 -4.11 8.09
C THR A 306 9.00 -3.31 7.10
N LEU A 307 9.69 -2.73 6.11
CA LEU A 307 9.10 -1.93 5.05
C LEU A 307 8.98 -2.81 3.81
N ALA A 308 7.78 -2.96 3.25
CA ALA A 308 7.54 -3.82 2.08
C ALA A 308 8.46 -3.50 0.88
N PRO A 309 8.73 -2.23 0.51
CA PRO A 309 9.62 -1.91 -0.62
C PRO A 309 11.09 -2.30 -0.40
N MET A 310 11.48 -2.66 0.84
CA MET A 310 12.82 -3.10 1.22
C MET A 310 12.90 -4.60 1.45
N ALA A 311 11.95 -5.16 2.22
CA ALA A 311 11.95 -6.58 2.59
C ALA A 311 11.40 -7.50 1.48
N GLU A 312 10.54 -6.98 0.61
CA GLU A 312 9.80 -7.73 -0.41
C GLU A 312 10.18 -7.32 -1.85
N VAL A 313 11.28 -6.57 -2.03
CA VAL A 313 11.81 -6.14 -3.34
C VAL A 313 12.16 -7.30 -4.29
N TYR A 314 12.29 -8.53 -3.77
CA TYR A 314 12.46 -9.74 -4.56
C TYR A 314 11.17 -10.57 -4.71
N ASP A 315 10.11 -10.21 -4.01
CA ASP A 315 8.83 -10.93 -3.93
C ASP A 315 7.70 -10.21 -4.68
N VAL A 316 8.06 -9.13 -5.38
CA VAL A 316 7.25 -8.39 -6.37
C VAL A 316 7.62 -8.76 -7.82
N ASP A 317 6.67 -8.51 -8.73
CA ASP A 317 6.84 -8.60 -10.18
C ASP A 317 7.69 -7.46 -10.78
N ILE A 318 7.82 -7.44 -12.11
CA ILE A 318 8.56 -6.41 -12.84
C ILE A 318 7.90 -5.02 -12.85
N CYS A 319 6.66 -4.91 -12.37
CA CYS A 319 5.96 -3.65 -12.11
C CYS A 319 6.05 -3.23 -10.62
N GLY A 320 6.73 -3.98 -9.76
CA GLY A 320 6.79 -3.68 -8.32
C GLY A 320 5.46 -3.93 -7.59
N GLY A 321 4.66 -4.89 -8.05
CA GLY A 321 3.44 -5.34 -7.38
C GLY A 321 3.43 -6.85 -7.11
N HIS A 322 2.53 -7.30 -6.23
CA HIS A 322 2.30 -8.72 -5.95
C HIS A 322 0.90 -8.93 -5.37
N ALA A 323 0.56 -10.16 -4.98
CA ALA A 323 -0.75 -10.47 -4.41
C ALA A 323 -0.69 -11.07 -3.00
N ALA A 324 -1.66 -10.65 -2.17
CA ALA A 324 -1.91 -11.18 -0.83
C ALA A 324 -3.40 -11.52 -0.72
N ASN A 325 -3.72 -12.76 -0.33
CA ASN A 325 -5.09 -13.30 -0.34
C ASN A 325 -5.80 -13.21 -1.72
N GLY A 326 -5.05 -13.13 -2.82
CA GLY A 326 -5.54 -12.99 -4.19
C GLY A 326 -5.63 -11.54 -4.69
N ASP A 327 -5.61 -10.54 -3.80
CA ASP A 327 -5.69 -9.12 -4.16
C ASP A 327 -4.32 -8.59 -4.62
N TYR A 328 -4.23 -8.14 -5.88
CA TYR A 328 -2.99 -7.57 -6.45
C TYR A 328 -2.85 -6.09 -6.13
N HIS A 329 -1.70 -5.73 -5.60
CA HIS A 329 -1.45 -4.41 -5.01
C HIS A 329 -0.01 -3.94 -5.18
N HIS A 330 0.17 -2.62 -4.99
CA HIS A 330 1.48 -1.98 -4.85
C HIS A 330 1.58 -1.28 -3.49
N HIS A 331 2.78 -1.33 -2.90
CA HIS A 331 3.15 -0.61 -1.67
C HIS A 331 3.93 0.70 -1.94
N PHE A 332 4.33 0.95 -3.20
CA PHE A 332 5.25 2.03 -3.58
C PHE A 332 5.12 2.42 -5.07
N TYR A 333 5.91 3.39 -5.52
CA TYR A 333 5.97 3.86 -6.90
C TYR A 333 6.24 2.71 -7.90
N SER A 334 5.39 2.60 -8.92
CA SER A 334 5.56 1.68 -10.05
C SER A 334 5.76 2.46 -11.34
N ASN A 335 6.72 2.04 -12.18
CA ASN A 335 6.85 2.58 -13.53
C ASN A 335 5.65 2.20 -14.42
N CYS A 336 5.04 1.03 -14.19
CA CYS A 336 3.85 0.61 -14.93
C CYS A 336 2.64 1.48 -14.58
N LEU A 337 2.50 1.92 -13.31
CA LEU A 337 1.51 2.93 -12.92
C LEU A 337 1.82 4.30 -13.56
N ALA A 338 3.08 4.73 -13.58
CA ALA A 338 3.49 5.99 -14.17
C ALA A 338 3.18 6.07 -15.68
N GLU A 339 3.46 4.99 -16.41
CA GLU A 339 3.21 4.87 -17.85
C GLU A 339 1.72 4.97 -18.18
N ILE A 340 0.86 4.22 -17.48
CA ILE A 340 -0.60 4.28 -17.74
C ILE A 340 -1.27 5.55 -17.19
N ALA A 341 -0.67 6.22 -16.19
CA ALA A 341 -1.08 7.54 -15.73
C ALA A 341 -0.63 8.67 -16.68
N GLY A 342 0.28 8.38 -17.63
CA GLY A 342 0.83 9.35 -18.57
C GLY A 342 1.85 10.31 -17.97
N ASP A 343 2.56 9.91 -16.91
CA ASP A 343 3.53 10.78 -16.21
C ASP A 343 4.86 10.90 -16.98
N THR A 344 5.04 12.04 -17.63
CA THR A 344 6.23 12.38 -18.43
C THR A 344 7.31 13.14 -17.66
N ALA A 345 7.14 13.37 -16.35
CA ALA A 345 8.02 14.20 -15.51
C ALA A 345 8.20 15.67 -15.97
N ASP A 346 7.36 16.16 -16.89
CA ASP A 346 7.49 17.49 -17.49
C ASP A 346 6.75 18.61 -16.72
N GLY A 347 5.99 18.26 -15.69
CA GLY A 347 5.25 19.17 -14.82
C GLY A 347 5.05 18.62 -13.42
N HIS A 348 3.99 19.04 -12.74
CA HIS A 348 3.46 18.31 -11.59
C HIS A 348 2.87 16.99 -12.11
N SER A 349 3.10 15.88 -11.41
CA SER A 349 2.58 14.56 -11.80
C SER A 349 1.05 14.57 -11.98
N PRO A 350 0.48 13.60 -12.75
CA PRO A 350 -0.93 13.28 -12.72
C PRO A 350 -1.32 12.53 -11.42
N ILE A 351 -2.62 12.34 -11.22
CA ILE A 351 -3.16 11.48 -10.15
C ILE A 351 -2.94 10.01 -10.54
N TYR A 352 -2.29 9.24 -9.65
CA TYR A 352 -2.09 7.80 -9.83
C TYR A 352 -3.18 6.99 -9.11
N GLY A 353 -3.82 7.54 -8.07
CA GLY A 353 -4.84 6.83 -7.28
C GLY A 353 -5.51 7.72 -6.23
N TYR A 354 -6.31 7.10 -5.36
CA TYR A 354 -7.00 7.77 -4.26
C TYR A 354 -7.01 6.86 -3.02
N THR A 355 -6.82 7.43 -1.82
CA THR A 355 -6.91 6.67 -0.57
C THR A 355 -8.36 6.57 -0.06
N ALA A 356 -8.59 5.69 0.92
CA ALA A 356 -9.87 5.54 1.60
C ALA A 356 -10.39 6.85 2.24
N ASP A 357 -9.53 7.81 2.58
CA ASP A 357 -9.93 9.12 3.14
C ASP A 357 -10.44 10.13 2.09
N GLY A 358 -10.32 9.80 0.80
CA GLY A 358 -10.80 10.60 -0.33
C GLY A 358 -9.75 11.51 -0.97
N TYR A 359 -8.59 11.72 -0.35
CA TYR A 359 -7.53 12.49 -0.98
C TYR A 359 -6.84 11.69 -2.11
N ALA A 360 -6.50 12.41 -3.17
CA ALA A 360 -5.76 11.86 -4.31
C ALA A 360 -4.29 11.61 -3.94
N ILE A 361 -3.71 10.57 -4.54
CA ILE A 361 -2.27 10.34 -4.59
C ILE A 361 -1.78 10.70 -5.98
N TYR A 362 -0.84 11.64 -6.04
CA TYR A 362 -0.14 12.03 -7.25
C TYR A 362 1.17 11.25 -7.42
N GLY A 363 1.70 11.24 -8.64
CA GLY A 363 3.05 10.75 -8.92
C GLY A 363 4.16 11.53 -8.22
N PRO A 364 5.42 11.18 -8.46
CA PRO A 364 6.54 11.67 -7.66
C PRO A 364 7.00 13.11 -7.95
N TRP A 365 6.43 13.81 -8.94
CA TRP A 365 6.87 15.13 -9.37
C TRP A 365 5.96 16.25 -8.83
N GLU A 366 6.56 17.19 -8.10
CA GLU A 366 5.99 18.48 -7.70
C GLU A 366 5.96 19.43 -8.91
N SER A 367 7.03 19.44 -9.70
CA SER A 367 7.12 20.20 -10.95
C SER A 367 8.22 19.62 -11.85
N THR A 368 8.42 20.20 -13.04
CA THR A 368 9.37 19.77 -14.08
C THR A 368 10.76 19.42 -13.52
N GLY A 369 11.07 18.13 -13.37
CA GLY A 369 12.34 17.66 -12.80
C GLY A 369 12.56 17.94 -11.30
N VAL A 370 11.51 18.26 -10.55
CA VAL A 370 11.51 18.45 -9.09
C VAL A 370 10.66 17.36 -8.43
N LEU A 371 11.31 16.43 -7.75
CA LEU A 371 10.64 15.41 -6.96
C LEU A 371 9.99 16.04 -5.71
N ALA A 372 8.78 15.59 -5.39
CA ALA A 372 8.17 15.75 -4.07
C ALA A 372 8.97 14.94 -3.02
N LYS A 373 9.15 15.50 -1.83
CA LYS A 373 10.09 15.02 -0.81
C LYS A 373 9.37 14.74 0.49
N SER A 374 9.41 13.48 0.90
CA SER A 374 9.04 13.08 2.26
C SER A 374 9.87 13.87 3.28
N SER A 375 9.21 14.31 4.34
CA SER A 375 9.85 14.88 5.54
C SER A 375 10.09 13.83 6.62
N TRP A 376 9.96 12.54 6.31
CA TRP A 376 10.37 11.44 7.17
C TRP A 376 11.88 11.19 7.03
N ALA A 377 12.64 11.69 8.00
CA ALA A 377 14.09 11.57 8.06
C ALA A 377 14.51 10.23 8.70
N ILE A 378 15.68 9.72 8.30
CA ILE A 378 16.30 8.53 8.91
C ILE A 378 17.09 8.96 10.14
N ARG A 379 16.91 8.23 11.25
CA ARG A 379 17.64 8.39 12.51
C ARG A 379 19.14 8.10 12.31
N ASP A 380 19.99 9.02 12.75
CA ASP A 380 21.44 8.80 12.75
C ASP A 380 21.81 7.94 13.97
N TYR A 381 22.10 6.67 13.72
CA TYR A 381 22.64 5.74 14.72
C TYR A 381 24.18 5.70 14.73
N ASP A 382 24.87 6.33 13.78
CA ASP A 382 26.31 6.16 13.57
C ASP A 382 27.15 7.19 14.35
N ASP A 383 26.66 8.40 14.65
CA ASP A 383 27.23 9.24 15.74
C ASP A 383 26.60 8.87 17.09
N PRO A 384 27.39 8.39 18.08
CA PRO A 384 26.94 8.21 19.48
C PRO A 384 26.45 9.49 20.20
N ARG A 385 26.48 10.66 19.55
CA ARG A 385 25.92 11.92 20.04
C ARG A 385 24.67 12.40 19.31
N SER A 386 24.21 11.69 18.28
CA SER A 386 22.93 11.99 17.64
C SER A 386 21.80 11.86 18.65
N ASP A 387 20.97 12.90 18.78
CA ASP A 387 19.79 12.90 19.65
C ASP A 387 18.71 11.90 19.17
N THR A 388 18.79 11.46 17.91
CA THR A 388 17.95 10.39 17.35
C THR A 388 18.57 8.99 17.49
N GLY A 389 19.87 8.90 17.82
CA GLY A 389 20.61 7.65 18.00
C GLY A 389 20.51 7.06 19.40
N CYS A 390 21.13 5.91 19.63
CA CYS A 390 21.05 5.18 20.90
C CYS A 390 22.31 5.28 21.78
N GLY A 391 23.09 6.35 21.64
CA GLY A 391 24.31 6.59 22.43
C GLY A 391 25.48 5.62 22.14
N VAL A 392 25.31 4.69 21.20
CA VAL A 392 26.32 3.72 20.75
C VAL A 392 26.17 3.50 19.25
N ALA A 393 27.27 3.65 18.51
CA ALA A 393 27.29 3.58 17.06
C ALA A 393 26.68 2.27 16.52
N GLY A 394 25.74 2.40 15.59
CA GLY A 394 25.07 1.32 14.87
C GLY A 394 24.13 0.44 15.69
N GLN A 395 23.75 0.82 16.92
CA GLN A 395 22.89 -0.01 17.78
C GLN A 395 21.42 0.42 17.79
N ARG A 396 20.54 -0.50 17.40
CA ARG A 396 19.08 -0.43 17.57
C ARG A 396 18.65 -0.86 18.98
N SER A 397 19.18 -0.20 20.01
CA SER A 397 18.95 -0.48 21.44
C SER A 397 17.93 0.46 22.11
N CYS A 398 17.39 1.40 21.35
CA CYS A 398 16.43 2.41 21.82
C CYS A 398 15.41 2.77 20.72
N LEU A 399 14.21 3.17 21.16
CA LEU A 399 13.16 3.74 20.34
C LEU A 399 13.03 5.23 20.65
N LEU A 400 12.52 6.03 19.71
CA LEU A 400 12.05 7.38 20.04
C LEU A 400 10.90 7.30 21.06
N VAL A 401 10.73 8.34 21.87
CA VAL A 401 9.59 8.49 22.80
C VAL A 401 8.33 8.96 22.05
N ASP A 402 8.52 9.63 20.92
CA ASP A 402 7.52 10.10 19.99
C ASP A 402 8.22 10.29 18.63
N GLU A 403 7.81 9.59 17.58
CA GLU A 403 8.44 9.71 16.25
C GLU A 403 8.04 10.99 15.50
N TYR A 404 7.14 11.79 16.07
CA TYR A 404 6.71 13.10 15.59
C TYR A 404 7.31 14.26 16.42
N ASP A 405 8.06 13.98 17.50
CA ASP A 405 8.65 14.99 18.40
C ASP A 405 9.97 14.46 19.01
N ILE A 406 11.08 14.73 18.33
CA ILE A 406 12.42 14.26 18.74
C ILE A 406 12.96 14.95 20.00
N ASP A 407 12.42 16.11 20.41
CA ASP A 407 12.83 16.80 21.66
C ASP A 407 12.42 15.99 22.91
N ARG A 408 11.53 15.00 22.74
CA ARG A 408 11.18 14.01 23.77
C ARG A 408 12.21 12.89 23.91
N GLY A 409 13.16 12.80 22.97
CA GLY A 409 14.32 11.93 23.01
C GLY A 409 14.00 10.44 22.86
N VAL A 410 14.90 9.59 23.35
CA VAL A 410 14.87 8.14 23.19
C VAL A 410 14.64 7.39 24.51
N SER A 411 14.02 6.21 24.42
CA SER A 411 13.84 5.25 25.51
C SER A 411 14.51 3.91 25.18
N ASN A 412 15.22 3.32 26.15
CA ASN A 412 15.88 2.03 25.97
C ASN A 412 14.85 0.90 25.82
N THR A 413 15.02 0.05 24.81
CA THR A 413 14.18 -1.15 24.63
C THR A 413 14.94 -2.42 25.04
N ASN A 414 14.20 -3.41 25.56
CA ASN A 414 14.73 -4.76 25.76
C ASN A 414 14.69 -5.60 24.47
N ASN A 415 13.89 -5.18 23.49
CA ASN A 415 13.75 -5.83 22.20
C ASN A 415 14.74 -5.19 21.20
N THR A 416 16.05 -5.32 21.45
CA THR A 416 17.09 -4.78 20.56
C THR A 416 16.93 -5.32 19.14
N GLY A 417 16.98 -4.43 18.15
CA GLY A 417 16.92 -4.77 16.73
C GLY A 417 18.27 -5.23 16.17
N PRO A 418 18.33 -5.69 14.91
CA PRO A 418 19.60 -5.83 14.19
C PRO A 418 20.41 -4.52 14.20
N THR A 419 21.73 -4.60 14.23
CA THR A 419 22.62 -3.42 14.10
C THR A 419 22.56 -2.82 12.70
N THR A 420 23.00 -1.56 12.51
CA THR A 420 23.09 -0.95 11.16
C THR A 420 24.00 -1.70 10.18
N SER A 421 24.87 -2.58 10.70
CA SER A 421 25.69 -3.54 9.94
C SER A 421 25.36 -5.02 10.25
N GLY A 422 24.08 -5.31 10.53
CA GLY A 422 23.57 -6.68 10.69
C GLY A 422 22.67 -7.09 9.52
N SER A 423 22.29 -8.37 9.44
CA SER A 423 21.37 -8.87 8.40
C SER A 423 19.97 -9.25 8.92
N TYR A 424 19.01 -9.25 8.01
CA TYR A 424 17.65 -9.76 8.14
C TYR A 424 17.40 -10.85 7.08
N THR A 425 16.43 -11.72 7.32
CA THR A 425 16.00 -12.75 6.36
C THR A 425 14.49 -12.69 6.18
N SER A 426 14.02 -12.41 4.96
CA SER A 426 12.58 -12.29 4.66
C SER A 426 11.87 -13.65 4.67
N GLN A 427 10.54 -13.66 4.52
CA GLN A 427 9.76 -14.91 4.40
C GLN A 427 10.15 -15.74 3.17
N SER A 428 10.48 -15.10 2.05
CA SER A 428 11.08 -15.74 0.87
C SER A 428 12.52 -16.24 1.11
N GLY A 429 13.07 -15.99 2.29
CA GLY A 429 14.40 -16.40 2.72
C GLY A 429 15.52 -15.65 2.02
N ASN A 430 15.27 -14.44 1.50
CA ASN A 430 16.31 -13.57 0.95
C ASN A 430 17.02 -12.87 2.12
N GLU A 431 18.36 -12.75 2.04
CA GLU A 431 19.15 -12.08 3.07
C GLU A 431 19.42 -10.63 2.67
N PHE A 432 19.19 -9.72 3.62
CA PHE A 432 19.31 -8.28 3.44
C PHE A 432 20.26 -7.71 4.50
N GLU A 433 21.14 -6.80 4.11
CA GLU A 433 21.78 -5.89 5.07
C GLU A 433 20.72 -4.96 5.68
N THR A 434 20.89 -4.55 6.94
CA THR A 434 19.91 -3.72 7.67
C THR A 434 20.45 -2.33 8.04
N PRO A 435 20.87 -1.49 7.07
CA PRO A 435 21.29 -0.11 7.33
C PRO A 435 20.16 0.70 7.98
N ALA A 436 20.49 1.86 8.55
CA ALA A 436 19.47 2.78 9.06
C ALA A 436 18.48 3.13 7.94
N GLY A 437 17.18 2.98 8.21
CA GLY A 437 16.10 3.13 7.23
C GLY A 437 15.53 1.81 6.70
N PHE A 438 15.96 0.65 7.23
CA PHE A 438 15.41 -0.67 6.89
C PHE A 438 14.14 -1.02 7.68
N PHE A 439 13.99 -0.48 8.90
CA PHE A 439 12.80 -0.65 9.74
C PHE A 439 12.05 0.67 9.91
N TYR A 440 10.75 0.61 10.18
CA TYR A 440 9.92 1.80 10.48
C TYR A 440 10.51 2.66 11.62
N GLU A 441 10.95 2.00 12.68
CA GLU A 441 11.49 2.64 13.88
C GLU A 441 12.90 3.26 13.67
N ASP A 442 13.43 3.21 12.44
CA ASP A 442 14.57 4.00 11.99
C ASP A 442 14.17 5.39 11.44
N TYR A 443 12.88 5.71 11.33
CA TYR A 443 12.40 6.99 10.81
C TYR A 443 11.81 7.89 11.91
N TYR A 444 11.74 9.19 11.61
CA TYR A 444 11.02 10.21 12.36
C TYR A 444 10.54 11.32 11.42
N TRP A 445 9.49 12.04 11.78
CA TRP A 445 9.08 13.22 11.04
C TRP A 445 9.92 14.43 11.47
N ASP A 446 10.59 15.08 10.50
CA ASP A 446 11.33 16.32 10.71
C ASP A 446 10.45 17.52 10.30
N GLU A 447 9.81 18.15 11.28
CA GLU A 447 8.98 19.35 11.05
C GLU A 447 9.75 20.49 10.35
N SER A 448 11.08 20.54 10.49
CA SER A 448 11.92 21.57 9.87
C SER A 448 12.10 21.36 8.36
N LEU A 449 11.83 20.16 7.85
CA LEU A 449 11.69 19.90 6.41
C LEU A 449 10.33 20.41 5.90
N THR A 450 9.22 19.98 6.51
CA THR A 450 7.86 20.43 6.16
C THR A 450 7.73 21.95 6.23
N ALA A 451 8.33 22.60 7.24
CA ALA A 451 8.31 24.05 7.43
C ALA A 451 8.99 24.87 6.29
N ARG A 452 9.66 24.21 5.34
CA ARG A 452 10.23 24.85 4.14
C ARG A 452 9.18 25.05 3.04
N GLY A 453 8.11 24.26 3.04
CA GLY A 453 7.09 24.24 2.00
C GLY A 453 7.63 23.89 0.60
N GLY A 454 6.82 24.16 -0.42
CA GLY A 454 7.12 23.75 -1.80
C GLY A 454 7.13 22.23 -1.91
N GLU A 455 8.24 21.68 -2.39
CA GLU A 455 8.37 20.25 -2.63
C GLU A 455 8.46 19.39 -1.35
N TYR A 456 8.48 20.00 -0.15
CA TYR A 456 8.57 19.29 1.13
C TYR A 456 7.18 18.98 1.69
N LEU A 457 6.91 17.68 1.83
CA LEU A 457 5.64 17.13 2.30
C LEU A 457 5.54 17.16 3.83
N ASP A 458 4.34 16.90 4.35
CA ASP A 458 4.02 16.83 5.77
C ASP A 458 4.18 15.41 6.36
N GLN A 459 3.78 15.25 7.63
CA GLN A 459 3.85 13.99 8.35
C GLN A 459 2.96 12.86 7.80
N TYR A 460 2.01 13.16 6.91
CA TYR A 460 1.13 12.19 6.26
C TYR A 460 1.57 11.86 4.82
N ASN A 461 2.66 12.48 4.34
CA ASN A 461 3.17 12.43 2.96
C ASN A 461 2.35 13.22 1.93
N GLY A 462 1.71 14.31 2.35
CA GLY A 462 1.04 15.24 1.44
C GLY A 462 1.42 16.69 1.68
N HIS A 463 0.82 17.59 0.92
CA HIS A 463 0.87 19.04 1.16
C HIS A 463 -0.39 19.70 0.59
N THR A 464 -0.43 21.03 0.44
CA THR A 464 -1.60 21.75 -0.07
C THR A 464 -1.22 22.90 -0.99
N ASP A 465 -1.83 22.94 -2.17
CA ASP A 465 -1.77 24.08 -3.10
C ASP A 465 -3.18 24.63 -3.44
N SER A 466 -3.23 25.74 -4.18
CA SER A 466 -4.47 26.47 -4.52
C SER A 466 -5.30 25.93 -5.70
N GLU A 467 -4.76 24.97 -6.44
CA GLU A 467 -5.35 24.29 -7.61
C GLU A 467 -5.82 22.87 -7.24
N ARG A 468 -5.02 22.10 -6.49
CA ARG A 468 -5.29 20.71 -6.11
C ARG A 468 -5.96 20.57 -4.73
N GLY A 469 -5.79 21.56 -3.84
CA GLY A 469 -6.11 21.41 -2.43
C GLY A 469 -5.10 20.49 -1.73
N TYR A 470 -5.51 19.84 -0.64
CA TYR A 470 -4.65 18.85 0.03
C TYR A 470 -4.57 17.56 -0.79
N HIS A 471 -3.37 17.01 -0.95
CA HIS A 471 -3.14 15.76 -1.68
C HIS A 471 -1.82 15.08 -1.28
N TYR A 472 -1.72 13.77 -1.53
CA TYR A 472 -0.55 12.94 -1.26
C TYR A 472 0.37 12.80 -2.49
N HIS A 473 1.63 12.43 -2.28
CA HIS A 473 2.57 12.07 -3.35
C HIS A 473 3.22 10.70 -3.14
N LEU A 474 3.40 9.97 -4.25
CA LEU A 474 4.34 8.85 -4.33
C LEU A 474 5.77 9.35 -4.09
N THR A 475 6.40 8.98 -2.97
CA THR A 475 7.73 9.49 -2.62
C THR A 475 8.88 8.58 -3.05
N VAL A 476 9.85 9.19 -3.72
CA VAL A 476 11.08 8.55 -4.21
C VAL A 476 12.29 9.46 -4.01
N THR A 477 13.47 8.86 -3.97
CA THR A 477 14.76 9.54 -4.21
C THR A 477 15.28 9.16 -5.59
N GLN A 478 16.30 9.87 -6.09
CA GLN A 478 16.93 9.57 -7.37
C GLN A 478 18.41 9.22 -7.20
N ASP A 479 18.85 8.16 -7.86
CA ASP A 479 20.23 7.69 -7.84
C ASP A 479 21.14 8.46 -8.84
N ASN A 480 22.44 8.15 -8.87
CA ASN A 480 23.42 8.81 -9.75
C ASN A 480 23.23 8.49 -11.25
N ASN A 481 22.43 7.48 -11.60
CA ASN A 481 22.10 7.10 -12.96
C ASN A 481 20.72 7.64 -13.41
N GLY A 482 19.96 8.24 -12.48
CA GLY A 482 18.61 8.74 -12.71
C GLY A 482 17.49 7.78 -12.28
N GLN A 483 17.82 6.61 -11.72
CA GLN A 483 16.83 5.64 -11.27
C GLN A 483 16.08 6.16 -10.04
N LEU A 484 14.74 6.04 -10.05
CA LEU A 484 13.89 6.36 -8.92
C LEU A 484 13.90 5.19 -7.91
N ILE A 485 14.08 5.50 -6.63
CA ILE A 485 14.16 4.55 -5.52
C ILE A 485 13.09 4.94 -4.48
N PRO A 486 12.17 4.05 -4.07
CA PRO A 486 11.14 4.36 -3.08
C PRO A 486 11.69 4.97 -1.78
N ALA A 487 11.04 6.03 -1.31
CA ALA A 487 11.37 6.74 -0.08
C ALA A 487 10.16 6.74 0.88
N PHE A 488 10.38 6.35 2.13
CA PHE A 488 9.33 6.20 3.15
C PHE A 488 8.53 7.51 3.36
N PRO A 489 7.18 7.47 3.55
CA PRO A 489 6.28 6.31 3.63
C PRO A 489 5.74 5.82 2.27
N PHE A 490 6.41 6.16 1.17
CA PHE A 490 6.22 5.65 -0.20
C PHE A 490 4.95 6.09 -0.93
N THR A 491 3.82 6.17 -0.25
CA THR A 491 2.50 6.49 -0.83
C THR A 491 1.80 7.58 0.01
N PHE A 492 1.44 7.21 1.24
CA PHE A 492 0.84 8.01 2.31
C PHE A 492 1.17 7.32 3.64
N GLY A 493 0.94 7.99 4.76
CA GLY A 493 1.03 7.37 6.09
C GLY A 493 2.07 8.04 6.99
N PRO A 494 2.41 7.42 8.14
CA PRO A 494 1.83 6.19 8.72
C PRO A 494 0.34 6.35 9.10
N ARG A 495 -0.13 7.60 9.18
CA ARG A 495 -1.50 8.00 9.44
C ARG A 495 -2.17 8.57 8.19
N PHE A 496 -3.50 8.48 8.12
CA PHE A 496 -4.28 9.28 7.17
C PHE A 496 -4.35 10.75 7.62
N ALA A 497 -4.24 11.68 6.66
CA ALA A 497 -4.53 13.09 6.83
C ALA A 497 -6.04 13.36 6.86
N GLY A 498 -6.84 12.57 6.14
CA GLY A 498 -8.29 12.69 6.08
C GLY A 498 -9.05 11.75 7.03
N LYS A 499 -10.35 11.99 7.15
CA LYS A 499 -11.27 11.14 7.90
C LYS A 499 -11.69 9.93 7.07
N LEU A 500 -11.79 8.78 7.73
CA LEU A 500 -12.50 7.61 7.21
C LEU A 500 -13.98 7.70 7.61
N ASP A 501 -14.92 7.34 6.72
CA ASP A 501 -16.35 7.24 7.04
C ASP A 501 -16.76 5.76 7.19
N ASP A 502 -17.95 5.49 7.75
CA ASP A 502 -18.53 4.13 7.83
C ASP A 502 -18.62 3.37 6.48
N GLN A 503 -18.55 4.08 5.35
CA GLN A 503 -18.69 3.52 3.99
C GLN A 503 -17.37 3.39 3.21
N THR A 504 -16.28 4.00 3.65
CA THR A 504 -15.04 4.05 2.86
C THR A 504 -14.34 2.71 2.81
N ILE A 505 -13.49 2.49 1.78
CA ILE A 505 -12.75 1.24 1.52
C ILE A 505 -12.17 0.65 2.81
N VAL A 506 -11.54 1.52 3.60
CA VAL A 506 -11.24 1.30 5.02
C VAL A 506 -12.12 2.24 5.83
N ASN A 507 -12.86 1.73 6.81
CA ASN A 507 -13.73 2.52 7.69
C ASN A 507 -13.26 2.58 9.16
N ARG A 508 -12.00 2.17 9.42
CA ARG A 508 -11.37 2.15 10.75
C ARG A 508 -9.88 2.40 10.65
N CYS A 509 -9.37 3.29 11.49
CA CYS A 509 -7.95 3.40 11.78
C CYS A 509 -7.45 2.09 12.42
N SER A 510 -6.19 1.72 12.18
CA SER A 510 -5.54 0.68 12.99
C SER A 510 -5.35 1.17 14.43
N THR A 511 -5.17 0.21 15.33
CA THR A 511 -4.73 0.45 16.73
C THR A 511 -3.31 -0.03 16.96
N THR A 512 -2.60 -0.47 15.91
CA THR A 512 -1.28 -1.07 15.96
C THR A 512 -0.47 -0.63 14.74
N VAL A 513 0.69 -0.01 14.97
CA VAL A 513 1.62 0.39 13.90
C VAL A 513 1.98 -0.83 13.04
N GLY A 514 1.83 -0.70 11.72
CA GLY A 514 2.19 -1.72 10.73
C GLY A 514 1.34 -3.00 10.76
N ARG A 515 0.13 -2.97 11.34
CA ARG A 515 -0.78 -4.14 11.44
C ARG A 515 -2.25 -3.79 11.20
#